data_AF-A0A1F9ZNQ1-F1
#
_entry.id   AF-A0A1F9ZNQ1-F1
#
_cell.length_a   1.000
_cell.length_b   1.000
_cell.length_c   1.000
_cell.angle_alpha   90.00
_cell.angle_beta   90.00
_cell.angle_gamma   90.00
#
_symmetry.space_group_name_H-M   'P 1'
#
loop_
_entity.id
_entity.type
_entity.pdbx_description
1 polymer ?
#
loop_
_entity_poly.entity_id
_entity_poly.type
_entity_poly.pdbx_seq_one_letter_code
_entity_poly.pdbx_strand_id
1 'polypeptide(L)'
;MSSMKTNISSALVILASMVLCSLPIHAHEKQLTNVSFKYWKQGTTINAAQNSYSLSTVGLEDGYYTTTLANERARDFTGVAGMKIELKVADQEIRVNLIFGSDTAVVFEDGSVMIALDEVTGEIHRSVAAFGTFTVPAYFSGTLYFPFDALKSNIGKIDYWGLTIVQEEDTVVGFTFETVSILDLEDAVEYQTYLQDQFILPTSVQIPVVGESIAILKGPTTGEYRLDSTTQGVTIEKNKMTLTTEAIKGSIDYRFTYDDGRFVRFSTNVVPSWIVGVENQGIPIALPVKSINLIQRFGILVDNSFMHGLRLGIGIIALLFIVFYRFIRSKGGN
;
A
#
# COMPACT_ATOMS: atom_id res chain seq x y z
N MET A 1 60.25 46.84 -30.32
CA MET A 1 59.95 45.58 -29.61
C MET A 1 58.73 45.84 -28.75
N SER A 2 57.54 45.54 -29.28
CA SER A 2 56.28 45.84 -28.59
C SER A 2 55.91 44.69 -27.65
N SER A 3 55.37 45.09 -26.51
CA SER A 3 54.95 44.28 -25.38
C SER A 3 53.83 43.32 -25.76
N MET A 4 54.16 42.03 -25.89
CA MET A 4 53.17 40.95 -25.91
C MET A 4 52.94 40.48 -24.45
N LYS A 5 52.20 41.28 -23.67
CA LYS A 5 51.57 40.82 -22.43
C LYS A 5 50.23 40.20 -22.81
N THR A 6 50.28 38.94 -23.20
CA THR A 6 49.08 38.16 -23.55
C THR A 6 48.24 37.94 -22.30
N ASN A 7 46.94 38.21 -22.42
CA ASN A 7 45.91 38.11 -21.38
C ASN A 7 45.72 36.69 -20.85
N ILE A 8 46.63 36.22 -20.00
CA ILE A 8 46.54 34.91 -19.34
C ILE A 8 45.36 34.88 -18.35
N SER A 9 44.95 36.01 -17.77
CA SER A 9 43.83 36.02 -16.80
C SER A 9 42.47 35.79 -17.46
N SER A 10 42.22 36.31 -18.67
CA SER A 10 40.93 36.16 -19.36
C SER A 10 40.72 34.72 -19.85
N ALA A 11 41.78 34.08 -20.37
CA ALA A 11 41.71 32.69 -20.81
C ALA A 11 41.54 31.72 -19.64
N LEU A 12 42.17 31.98 -18.48
CA LEU A 12 42.02 31.15 -17.28
C LEU A 12 40.63 31.28 -16.66
N VAL A 13 40.02 32.47 -16.69
CA VAL A 13 38.64 32.70 -16.21
C VAL A 13 37.63 32.02 -17.13
N ILE A 14 37.84 32.06 -18.46
CA ILE A 14 36.99 31.35 -19.41
C ILE A 14 37.12 29.83 -19.24
N LEU A 15 38.35 29.31 -19.12
CA LEU A 15 38.57 27.88 -18.87
C LEU A 15 37.99 27.43 -17.52
N ALA A 16 38.13 28.22 -16.46
CA ALA A 16 37.55 27.93 -15.16
C ALA A 16 36.01 27.95 -15.21
N SER A 17 35.40 28.90 -15.94
CA SER A 17 33.95 28.95 -16.13
C SER A 17 33.40 27.80 -16.99
N MET A 18 34.16 27.31 -17.98
CA MET A 18 33.79 26.13 -18.77
C MET A 18 33.96 24.82 -17.97
N VAL A 19 35.02 24.69 -17.18
CA VAL A 19 35.25 23.51 -16.34
C VAL A 19 34.23 23.44 -15.20
N LEU A 20 33.88 24.56 -14.56
CA LEU A 20 32.85 24.63 -13.52
C LEU A 20 31.42 24.36 -14.05
N CYS A 21 31.14 24.60 -15.34
CA CYS A 21 29.86 24.22 -15.96
C CYS A 21 29.78 22.72 -16.31
N SER A 22 30.90 21.99 -16.27
CA SER A 22 31.00 20.59 -16.72
C SER A 22 31.18 19.56 -15.61
N LEU A 23 31.27 20.01 -14.35
CA LEU A 23 31.33 19.10 -13.21
C LEU A 23 29.90 18.76 -12.76
N PRO A 24 29.56 17.47 -12.65
CA PRO A 24 28.25 17.07 -12.16
C PRO A 24 28.08 17.60 -10.73
N ILE A 25 26.98 18.32 -10.51
CA ILE A 25 26.64 18.83 -9.20
C ILE A 25 26.10 17.64 -8.40
N HIS A 26 26.67 17.39 -7.23
CA HIS A 26 26.16 16.35 -6.35
C HIS A 26 24.72 16.70 -5.94
N ALA A 27 23.85 15.71 -5.94
CA ALA A 27 22.44 15.84 -5.62
C ALA A 27 22.13 16.10 -4.13
N HIS A 28 23.06 16.67 -3.36
CA HIS A 28 22.87 17.02 -1.95
C HIS A 28 22.01 18.29 -1.74
N GLU A 29 21.55 18.92 -2.82
CA GLU A 29 20.58 20.01 -2.77
C GLU A 29 19.20 19.42 -2.45
N LYS A 30 18.83 19.40 -1.15
CA LYS A 30 17.58 18.78 -0.64
C LYS A 30 16.30 19.33 -1.28
N GLN A 31 16.33 20.55 -1.81
CA GLN A 31 15.19 21.16 -2.50
C GLN A 31 15.65 21.84 -3.79
N LEU A 32 15.11 21.37 -4.92
CA LEU A 32 15.33 21.98 -6.22
C LEU A 32 14.37 23.16 -6.37
N THR A 33 14.82 24.36 -6.00
CA THR A 33 14.03 25.58 -6.18
C THR A 33 14.17 26.12 -7.61
N ASN A 34 13.08 26.64 -8.18
CA ASN A 34 13.03 27.19 -9.55
C ASN A 34 13.47 26.20 -10.65
N VAL A 35 12.93 24.97 -10.63
CA VAL A 35 13.18 24.00 -11.71
C VAL A 35 12.60 24.55 -13.01
N SER A 36 13.48 24.97 -13.93
CA SER A 36 13.09 25.29 -15.30
C SER A 36 12.99 23.99 -16.09
N PHE A 37 11.83 23.76 -16.69
CA PHE A 37 11.57 22.60 -17.53
C PHE A 37 11.65 22.98 -19.02
N LYS A 38 12.30 22.12 -19.79
CA LYS A 38 12.10 22.03 -21.22
C LYS A 38 11.07 20.93 -21.53
N TYR A 39 10.36 21.10 -22.63
CA TYR A 39 9.32 20.17 -23.05
C TYR A 39 9.82 19.31 -24.19
N TRP A 40 9.76 18.00 -24.03
CA TRP A 40 9.90 17.05 -25.13
C TRP A 40 8.56 16.37 -25.32
N LYS A 41 8.04 16.36 -26.54
CA LYS A 41 6.67 15.92 -26.79
C LYS A 41 6.53 15.19 -28.11
N GLN A 42 5.61 14.25 -28.13
CA GLN A 42 5.18 13.54 -29.33
C GLN A 42 3.70 13.86 -29.56
N GLY A 43 3.39 14.75 -30.52
CA GLY A 43 2.01 15.09 -30.91
C GLY A 43 1.23 16.01 -29.95
N THR A 44 1.50 15.96 -28.64
CA THR A 44 0.70 16.67 -27.62
C THR A 44 0.75 18.20 -27.76
N THR A 45 -0.38 18.86 -27.56
CA THR A 45 -0.47 20.32 -27.38
C THR A 45 -0.30 20.66 -25.90
N ILE A 46 0.59 21.62 -25.60
CA ILE A 46 0.94 22.00 -24.23
C ILE A 46 0.51 23.45 -24.01
N ASN A 47 -0.39 23.67 -23.07
CA ASN A 47 -0.72 24.98 -22.54
C ASN A 47 -0.14 25.08 -21.12
N ALA A 48 0.87 25.93 -20.95
CA ALA A 48 1.54 26.12 -19.66
C ALA A 48 1.35 27.56 -19.17
N ALA A 49 0.92 27.72 -17.92
CA ALA A 49 0.81 29.00 -17.23
C ALA A 49 1.52 28.89 -15.88
N GLN A 50 2.68 29.53 -15.74
CA GLN A 50 3.57 29.35 -14.59
C GLN A 50 3.93 27.88 -14.38
N ASN A 51 3.41 27.24 -13.31
CA ASN A 51 3.65 25.84 -13.01
C ASN A 51 2.42 24.95 -13.27
N SER A 52 1.36 25.50 -13.87
CA SER A 52 0.16 24.75 -14.24
C SER A 52 0.22 24.36 -15.70
N TYR A 53 -0.05 23.10 -15.98
CA TYR A 53 0.06 22.46 -17.29
C TYR A 53 -1.29 21.87 -17.68
N SER A 54 -1.67 22.08 -18.93
CA SER A 54 -2.77 21.41 -19.59
C SER A 54 -2.23 20.77 -20.87
N LEU A 55 -2.27 19.44 -20.92
CA LEU A 55 -1.78 18.64 -22.04
C LEU A 55 -2.97 18.06 -22.79
N SER A 56 -3.04 18.30 -24.10
CA SER A 56 -4.16 17.87 -24.95
C SER A 56 -3.69 17.02 -26.13
N THR A 57 -4.34 15.89 -26.33
CA THR A 57 -4.20 14.98 -27.47
C THR A 57 -5.46 14.97 -28.36
N VAL A 58 -6.34 15.96 -28.20
CA VAL A 58 -7.60 16.07 -28.93
C VAL A 58 -7.35 16.24 -30.43
N GLY A 59 -7.97 15.39 -31.23
CA GLY A 59 -7.86 15.39 -32.69
C GLY A 59 -6.59 14.73 -33.22
N LEU A 60 -5.85 13.98 -32.39
CA LEU A 60 -4.76 13.12 -32.83
C LEU A 60 -5.28 11.71 -33.17
N GLU A 61 -4.51 10.95 -33.94
CA GLU A 61 -4.88 9.58 -34.32
C GLU A 61 -4.85 8.62 -33.12
N ASP A 62 -5.54 7.49 -33.21
CA ASP A 62 -5.58 6.46 -32.16
C ASP A 62 -4.15 6.03 -31.75
N GLY A 63 -3.83 6.12 -30.46
CA GLY A 63 -2.52 5.75 -29.93
C GLY A 63 -2.09 6.51 -28.67
N TYR A 64 -0.86 6.23 -28.23
CA TYR A 64 -0.30 6.83 -27.03
C TYR A 64 0.67 7.97 -27.35
N TYR A 65 0.51 9.06 -26.61
CA TYR A 65 1.31 10.26 -26.74
C TYR A 65 2.05 10.54 -25.44
N THR A 66 3.27 11.06 -25.58
CA THR A 66 4.15 11.32 -24.43
C THR A 66 4.57 12.77 -24.39
N THR A 67 4.61 13.30 -23.17
CA THR A 67 5.19 14.62 -22.87
C THR A 67 6.12 14.48 -21.68
N THR A 68 7.39 14.86 -21.85
CA THR A 68 8.40 14.89 -20.80
C THR A 68 8.69 16.33 -20.39
N LEU A 69 8.51 16.62 -19.10
CA LEU A 69 9.00 17.81 -18.44
C LEU A 69 10.45 17.55 -17.99
N ALA A 70 11.42 18.00 -18.78
CA ALA A 70 12.84 17.68 -18.58
C ALA A 70 13.61 18.83 -17.93
N ASN A 71 14.39 18.52 -16.90
CA ASN A 71 15.41 19.39 -16.35
C ASN A 71 16.78 18.98 -16.90
N GLU A 72 17.29 19.75 -17.86
CA GLU A 72 18.59 19.51 -18.51
C GLU A 72 19.75 20.08 -17.70
N ARG A 73 19.91 19.58 -16.47
CA ARG A 73 21.05 19.92 -15.61
C ARG A 73 21.74 18.65 -15.17
N ALA A 74 23.03 18.55 -15.51
CA ALA A 74 23.84 17.41 -15.14
C ALA A 74 23.96 17.27 -13.62
N ARG A 75 23.72 16.07 -13.10
CA ARG A 75 23.74 15.75 -11.67
C ARG A 75 24.25 14.32 -11.42
N ASP A 76 24.74 14.11 -10.21
CA ASP A 76 25.13 12.81 -9.67
C ASP A 76 24.17 12.43 -8.53
N PHE A 77 23.41 11.36 -8.71
CA PHE A 77 22.45 10.83 -7.73
C PHE A 77 23.01 9.62 -6.94
N THR A 78 24.32 9.40 -6.96
CA THR A 78 24.95 8.35 -6.16
C THR A 78 24.71 8.61 -4.67
N GLY A 79 24.22 7.59 -3.95
CA GLY A 79 23.97 7.67 -2.51
C GLY A 79 22.66 8.36 -2.11
N VAL A 80 21.85 8.78 -3.07
CA VAL A 80 20.51 9.34 -2.87
C VAL A 80 19.49 8.21 -2.74
N ALA A 81 18.51 8.36 -1.85
CA ALA A 81 17.46 7.36 -1.63
C ALA A 81 16.32 7.45 -2.65
N GLY A 82 15.96 8.67 -3.05
CA GLY A 82 14.89 8.87 -4.03
C GLY A 82 14.62 10.33 -4.35
N MET A 83 13.60 10.53 -5.19
CA MET A 83 13.09 11.85 -5.56
C MET A 83 11.64 12.01 -5.11
N LYS A 84 11.36 13.16 -4.51
CA LYS A 84 10.03 13.60 -4.08
C LYS A 84 9.54 14.68 -5.04
N ILE A 85 8.35 14.50 -5.63
CA ILE A 85 7.72 15.47 -6.53
C ILE A 85 6.34 15.82 -5.97
N GLU A 86 6.12 17.09 -5.65
CA GLU A 86 4.82 17.60 -5.22
C GLU A 86 4.02 18.09 -6.43
N LEU A 87 2.82 17.56 -6.59
CA LEU A 87 1.93 17.95 -7.68
C LEU A 87 0.45 17.83 -7.31
N LYS A 88 -0.37 18.52 -8.11
CA LYS A 88 -1.84 18.46 -8.06
C LYS A 88 -2.37 18.03 -9.40
N VAL A 89 -3.19 17.01 -9.43
CA VAL A 89 -3.90 16.51 -10.62
C VAL A 89 -5.31 17.09 -10.62
N ALA A 90 -5.79 17.54 -11.78
CA ALA A 90 -7.09 18.19 -11.89
C ALA A 90 -8.24 17.19 -11.77
N ASP A 91 -8.64 16.54 -12.85
CA ASP A 91 -9.91 15.82 -12.98
C ASP A 91 -9.79 14.41 -13.56
N GLN A 92 -8.69 14.11 -14.25
CA GLN A 92 -8.39 12.80 -14.81
C GLN A 92 -7.13 12.21 -14.17
N GLU A 93 -7.09 10.89 -14.03
CA GLU A 93 -5.86 10.20 -13.64
C GLU A 93 -4.75 10.45 -14.67
N ILE A 94 -3.51 10.45 -14.22
CA ILE A 94 -2.35 10.61 -15.10
C ILE A 94 -1.43 9.41 -14.96
N ARG A 95 -0.85 8.98 -16.08
CA ARG A 95 0.18 7.94 -16.13
C ARG A 95 1.54 8.61 -16.25
N VAL A 96 2.43 8.33 -15.30
CA VAL A 96 3.73 9.02 -15.20
C VAL A 96 4.89 8.04 -15.09
N ASN A 97 6.07 8.46 -15.54
CA ASN A 97 7.33 7.80 -15.20
C ASN A 97 8.44 8.85 -15.06
N LEU A 98 9.48 8.54 -14.30
CA LEU A 98 10.66 9.38 -14.14
C LEU A 98 11.77 8.82 -15.03
N ILE A 99 12.27 9.65 -15.94
CA ILE A 99 13.36 9.31 -16.86
C ILE A 99 14.64 10.03 -16.43
N PHE A 100 15.76 9.34 -16.51
CA PHE A 100 17.09 9.87 -16.30
C PHE A 100 17.92 9.59 -17.55
N GLY A 101 18.51 10.63 -18.13
CA GLY A 101 19.30 10.48 -19.34
C GLY A 101 20.78 10.70 -19.12
N SER A 102 21.57 9.83 -19.72
CA SER A 102 23.00 10.00 -19.97
C SER A 102 23.32 9.42 -21.35
N ASP A 103 24.18 8.40 -21.44
CA ASP A 103 24.42 7.62 -22.67
C ASP A 103 23.21 6.73 -23.03
N THR A 104 22.52 6.22 -22.00
CA THR A 104 21.29 5.44 -22.12
C THR A 104 20.24 5.99 -21.16
N ALA A 105 18.99 6.04 -21.60
CA ALA A 105 17.88 6.42 -20.72
C ALA A 105 17.63 5.33 -19.68
N VAL A 106 17.51 5.74 -18.42
CA VAL A 106 17.11 4.91 -17.29
C VAL A 106 15.70 5.33 -16.86
N VAL A 107 14.82 4.35 -16.70
CA VAL A 107 13.42 4.54 -16.29
C VAL A 107 13.05 3.50 -15.26
N PHE A 108 11.93 3.72 -14.55
CA PHE A 108 11.33 2.67 -13.74
C PHE A 108 10.63 1.65 -14.64
N GLU A 109 10.90 0.38 -14.41
CA GLU A 109 10.36 -0.74 -15.19
C GLU A 109 9.09 -1.31 -14.53
N ASP A 110 8.39 -2.18 -15.27
CA ASP A 110 7.23 -2.89 -14.74
C ASP A 110 7.54 -3.64 -13.45
N GLY A 111 6.65 -3.52 -12.48
CA GLY A 111 6.80 -4.08 -11.14
C GLY A 111 7.56 -3.19 -10.15
N SER A 112 8.21 -2.10 -10.58
CA SER A 112 8.70 -1.07 -9.66
C SER A 112 7.53 -0.44 -8.88
N VAL A 113 7.79 0.07 -7.68
CA VAL A 113 6.75 0.66 -6.81
C VAL A 113 7.09 2.11 -6.51
N MET A 114 6.10 2.98 -6.66
CA MET A 114 6.13 4.40 -6.27
C MET A 114 5.09 4.63 -5.17
N ILE A 115 5.39 5.54 -4.24
CA ILE A 115 4.40 6.01 -3.26
C ILE A 115 3.79 7.31 -3.78
N ALA A 116 2.47 7.37 -3.89
CA ALA A 116 1.70 8.60 -4.04
C ALA A 116 0.94 8.87 -2.75
N LEU A 117 1.38 9.85 -1.97
CA LEU A 117 0.76 10.28 -0.72
C LEU A 117 -0.13 11.49 -1.01
N ASP A 118 -1.44 11.31 -0.87
CA ASP A 118 -2.40 12.39 -0.99
C ASP A 118 -2.45 13.17 0.32
N GLU A 119 -1.96 14.41 0.30
CA GLU A 119 -1.81 15.24 1.52
C GLU A 119 -3.14 15.86 1.97
N VAL A 120 -4.17 15.85 1.12
CA VAL A 120 -5.51 16.35 1.46
C VAL A 120 -6.27 15.31 2.29
N THR A 121 -6.20 14.05 1.88
CA THR A 121 -6.92 12.95 2.51
C THR A 121 -6.07 12.17 3.51
N GLY A 122 -4.75 12.17 3.35
CA GLY A 122 -3.83 11.28 4.07
C GLY A 122 -3.75 9.86 3.50
N GLU A 123 -4.30 9.63 2.30
CA GLU A 123 -4.27 8.32 1.65
C GLU A 123 -2.90 8.04 1.01
N ILE A 124 -2.38 6.84 1.26
CA ILE A 124 -1.14 6.33 0.68
C ILE A 124 -1.52 5.36 -0.44
N HIS A 125 -1.23 5.76 -1.66
CA HIS A 125 -1.35 4.92 -2.85
C HIS A 125 0.01 4.29 -3.19
N ARG A 126 0.07 2.96 -3.11
CA ARG A 126 1.21 2.19 -3.64
C ARG A 126 0.97 1.90 -5.12
N SER A 127 1.48 2.76 -5.99
CA SER A 127 1.38 2.53 -7.43
C SER A 127 2.48 1.58 -7.87
N VAL A 128 2.09 0.43 -8.42
CA VAL A 128 3.01 -0.48 -9.12
C VAL A 128 3.08 -0.04 -10.58
N ALA A 129 4.28 0.06 -11.13
CA ALA A 129 4.47 0.35 -12.55
C ALA A 129 3.90 -0.78 -13.40
N ALA A 130 3.06 -0.41 -14.38
CA ALA A 130 2.54 -1.29 -15.40
C ALA A 130 2.61 -0.58 -16.76
N PHE A 131 3.04 -1.30 -17.80
CA PHE A 131 3.30 -0.74 -19.13
C PHE A 131 4.25 0.47 -19.08
N GLY A 132 5.25 0.41 -18.19
CA GLY A 132 6.28 1.43 -18.01
C GLY A 132 5.76 2.73 -17.39
N THR A 133 4.62 2.72 -16.69
CA THR A 133 4.09 3.93 -16.02
C THR A 133 3.46 3.63 -14.67
N PHE A 134 3.52 4.61 -13.77
CA PHE A 134 2.78 4.67 -12.52
C PHE A 134 1.48 5.45 -12.73
N THR A 135 0.41 5.05 -12.06
CA THR A 135 -0.86 5.77 -12.12
C THR A 135 -0.98 6.70 -10.92
N VAL A 136 -1.32 7.95 -11.17
CA VAL A 136 -1.64 8.95 -10.15
C VAL A 136 -3.14 9.25 -10.24
N PRO A 137 -3.90 9.12 -9.15
CA PRO A 137 -5.35 9.30 -9.17
C PRO A 137 -5.80 10.67 -9.66
N ALA A 138 -7.02 10.73 -10.21
CA ALA A 138 -7.73 11.99 -10.43
C ALA A 138 -7.90 12.75 -9.10
N TYR A 139 -7.91 14.09 -9.17
CA TYR A 139 -8.03 14.98 -8.01
C TYR A 139 -6.93 14.83 -6.94
N PHE A 140 -5.88 14.06 -7.23
CA PHE A 140 -4.74 13.88 -6.32
C PHE A 140 -4.06 15.21 -6.01
N SER A 141 -3.77 15.47 -4.75
CA SER A 141 -3.01 16.65 -4.34
C SER A 141 -2.02 16.28 -3.25
N GLY A 142 -0.76 16.10 -3.64
CA GLY A 142 0.26 15.70 -2.68
C GLY A 142 1.57 15.30 -3.31
N THR A 143 2.17 14.26 -2.75
CA THR A 143 3.56 13.90 -2.97
C THR A 143 3.70 12.58 -3.71
N LEU A 144 4.47 12.57 -4.80
CA LEU A 144 4.99 11.36 -5.43
C LEU A 144 6.42 11.11 -4.95
N TYR A 145 6.69 9.92 -4.42
CA TYR A 145 8.03 9.48 -4.05
C TYR A 145 8.50 8.32 -4.93
N PHE A 146 9.58 8.57 -5.66
CA PHE A 146 10.26 7.63 -6.54
C PHE A 146 11.51 7.07 -5.85
N PRO A 147 11.49 5.80 -5.40
CA PRO A 147 12.62 5.21 -4.69
C PRO A 147 13.70 4.73 -5.68
N PHE A 148 14.93 5.24 -5.56
CA PHE A 148 15.98 4.96 -6.56
C PHE A 148 16.58 3.57 -6.46
N ASP A 149 16.40 2.88 -5.34
CA ASP A 149 16.74 1.46 -5.17
C ASP A 149 15.92 0.54 -6.10
N ALA A 150 14.75 0.99 -6.56
CA ALA A 150 13.94 0.27 -7.53
C ALA A 150 14.45 0.38 -8.99
N LEU A 151 15.46 1.22 -9.25
CA LEU A 151 16.10 1.31 -10.55
C LEU A 151 17.16 0.21 -10.71
N LYS A 152 17.17 -0.46 -11.87
CA LYS A 152 18.14 -1.52 -12.18
C LYS A 152 19.51 -1.01 -12.68
N SER A 153 19.62 0.31 -12.89
CA SER A 153 20.77 0.95 -13.54
C SER A 153 21.32 2.08 -12.69
N ASN A 154 22.61 2.37 -12.88
CA ASN A 154 23.31 3.42 -12.14
C ASN A 154 22.90 4.82 -12.65
N ILE A 155 22.59 5.72 -11.72
CA ILE A 155 22.21 7.12 -11.96
C ILE A 155 23.24 8.13 -11.40
N GLY A 156 24.47 7.71 -11.18
CA GLY A 156 25.56 8.52 -10.65
C GLY A 156 26.14 9.56 -11.64
N LYS A 157 25.76 9.49 -12.91
CA LYS A 157 26.10 10.55 -13.86
C LYS A 157 24.99 10.67 -14.88
N ILE A 158 24.14 11.67 -14.67
CA ILE A 158 23.04 11.96 -15.58
C ILE A 158 23.18 13.38 -16.11
N ASP A 159 22.83 13.57 -17.38
CA ASP A 159 22.84 14.86 -18.06
C ASP A 159 21.49 15.59 -17.87
N TYR A 160 20.41 14.81 -17.74
CA TYR A 160 19.08 15.34 -17.46
C TYR A 160 18.23 14.32 -16.70
N TRP A 161 17.16 14.81 -16.07
CA TRP A 161 16.05 13.98 -15.61
C TRP A 161 14.74 14.63 -16.06
N GLY A 162 13.65 13.86 -16.11
CA GLY A 162 12.35 14.42 -16.43
C GLY A 162 11.18 13.57 -15.99
N LEU A 163 10.05 14.22 -15.72
CA LEU A 163 8.78 13.55 -15.49
C LEU A 163 8.09 13.38 -16.85
N THR A 164 7.91 12.14 -17.27
CA THR A 164 7.19 11.77 -18.49
C THR A 164 5.75 11.47 -18.15
N ILE A 165 4.82 12.09 -18.87
CA ILE A 165 3.38 11.85 -18.80
C ILE A 165 2.97 11.13 -20.09
N VAL A 166 2.20 10.05 -19.95
CA VAL A 166 1.67 9.26 -21.06
C VAL A 166 0.16 9.42 -21.11
N GLN A 167 -0.37 9.69 -22.29
CA GLN A 167 -1.78 9.96 -22.52
C GLN A 167 -2.30 9.16 -23.72
N GLU A 168 -3.56 8.75 -23.67
CA GLU A 168 -4.30 8.20 -24.81
C GLU A 168 -4.75 9.35 -25.73
N GLU A 169 -5.11 9.03 -26.97
CA GLU A 169 -5.75 9.96 -27.91
C GLU A 169 -7.01 10.61 -27.31
N ASP A 170 -7.37 11.79 -27.82
CA ASP A 170 -8.60 12.50 -27.42
C ASP A 170 -8.78 12.76 -25.91
N THR A 171 -7.66 12.91 -25.19
CA THR A 171 -7.66 13.25 -23.76
C THR A 171 -7.13 14.66 -23.50
N VAL A 172 -7.55 15.22 -22.36
CA VAL A 172 -7.01 16.45 -21.80
C VAL A 172 -6.72 16.18 -20.34
N VAL A 173 -5.46 16.35 -19.93
CA VAL A 173 -5.08 16.24 -18.53
C VAL A 173 -4.52 17.56 -18.04
N GLY A 174 -4.92 17.94 -16.83
CA GLY A 174 -4.44 19.12 -16.13
C GLY A 174 -3.67 18.73 -14.89
N PHE A 175 -2.50 19.35 -14.67
CA PHE A 175 -1.78 19.23 -13.41
C PHE A 175 -1.00 20.49 -13.08
N THR A 176 -0.79 20.73 -11.79
CA THR A 176 0.08 21.80 -11.28
C THR A 176 1.28 21.17 -10.60
N PHE A 177 2.46 21.60 -11.01
CA PHE A 177 3.73 21.19 -10.44
C PHE A 177 4.15 22.16 -9.34
N GLU A 178 4.54 21.67 -8.17
CA GLU A 178 4.87 22.55 -7.05
C GLU A 178 6.35 22.54 -6.75
N THR A 179 6.87 21.43 -6.24
CA THR A 179 8.27 21.33 -5.84
C THR A 179 8.88 19.98 -6.17
N VAL A 180 10.22 19.97 -6.26
CA VAL A 180 11.01 18.74 -6.30
C VAL A 180 12.04 18.78 -5.20
N SER A 181 12.13 17.67 -4.48
CA SER A 181 13.14 17.44 -3.47
C SER A 181 13.87 16.14 -3.75
N ILE A 182 15.15 16.14 -3.44
CA ILE A 182 15.99 14.96 -3.49
C ILE A 182 16.16 14.50 -2.05
N LEU A 183 15.91 13.22 -1.78
CA LEU A 183 15.93 12.68 -0.42
C LEU A 183 17.16 11.80 -0.22
N ASP A 184 17.95 12.13 0.80
CA ASP A 184 18.96 11.22 1.33
C ASP A 184 18.28 10.08 2.11
N LEU A 185 19.04 9.03 2.45
CA LEU A 185 18.52 7.85 3.16
C LEU A 185 17.80 8.19 4.47
N GLU A 186 18.32 9.16 5.22
CA GLU A 186 17.73 9.58 6.51
C GLU A 186 16.39 10.31 6.34
N ASP A 187 16.23 11.07 5.26
CA ASP A 187 15.00 11.84 4.99
C ASP A 187 13.91 10.96 4.32
N ALA A 188 14.30 9.80 3.77
CA ALA A 188 13.39 8.89 3.07
C ALA A 188 12.78 7.78 3.96
N VAL A 189 13.14 7.71 5.24
CA VAL A 189 12.76 6.60 6.17
C VAL A 189 11.25 6.35 6.21
N GLU A 190 10.47 7.42 6.20
CA GLU A 190 9.01 7.35 6.23
C GLU A 190 8.44 6.63 4.99
N TYR A 191 8.85 7.06 3.80
CA TYR A 191 8.44 6.42 2.55
C TYR A 191 8.98 4.99 2.41
N GLN A 192 10.19 4.73 2.89
CA GLN A 192 10.75 3.37 2.92
C GLN A 192 9.91 2.43 3.80
N THR A 193 9.43 2.91 4.95
CA THR A 193 8.49 2.17 5.79
C THR A 193 7.23 1.82 5.00
N TYR A 194 6.63 2.82 4.35
CA TYR A 194 5.47 2.62 3.49
C TYR A 194 5.75 1.78 2.25
N LEU A 195 6.98 1.52 1.83
CA LEU A 195 7.31 0.61 0.71
C LEU A 195 7.53 -0.83 1.19
N GLN A 196 8.06 -1.02 2.39
CA GLN A 196 8.41 -2.33 2.94
C GLN A 196 7.23 -3.06 3.59
N ASP A 197 6.21 -2.32 4.04
CA ASP A 197 5.03 -2.91 4.65
C ASP A 197 4.36 -3.94 3.73
N GLN A 198 3.99 -5.10 4.29
CA GLN A 198 3.33 -6.16 3.55
C GLN A 198 1.93 -6.38 4.08
N PHE A 199 0.95 -6.31 3.17
CA PHE A 199 -0.44 -6.60 3.46
C PHE A 199 -0.81 -7.94 2.84
N ILE A 200 -1.23 -8.90 3.66
CA ILE A 200 -1.76 -10.19 3.21
C ILE A 200 -3.24 -10.20 3.57
N LEU A 201 -4.06 -9.88 2.57
CA LEU A 201 -5.48 -9.62 2.72
C LEU A 201 -6.29 -10.62 1.90
N PRO A 202 -7.48 -11.03 2.38
CA PRO A 202 -8.35 -11.90 1.60
C PRO A 202 -8.87 -11.18 0.36
N THR A 203 -8.77 -11.81 -0.81
CA THR A 203 -9.38 -11.29 -2.06
C THR A 203 -10.90 -11.45 -2.06
N SER A 204 -11.38 -12.47 -1.33
CA SER A 204 -12.81 -12.73 -1.14
C SER A 204 -13.08 -13.35 0.24
N VAL A 205 -14.23 -13.02 0.80
CA VAL A 205 -14.76 -13.59 2.04
C VAL A 205 -16.16 -14.14 1.80
N GLN A 206 -16.50 -15.24 2.46
CA GLN A 206 -17.78 -15.91 2.25
C GLN A 206 -18.79 -15.52 3.33
N ILE A 207 -20.02 -15.24 2.91
CA ILE A 207 -21.17 -15.09 3.81
C ILE A 207 -21.43 -16.46 4.46
N PRO A 208 -21.37 -16.57 5.80
CA PRO A 208 -21.60 -17.85 6.46
C PRO A 208 -23.06 -18.30 6.28
N VAL A 209 -23.29 -19.61 6.23
CA VAL A 209 -24.65 -20.18 6.25
C VAL A 209 -25.21 -20.21 7.67
N VAL A 210 -24.34 -20.41 8.67
CA VAL A 210 -24.66 -20.35 10.10
C VAL A 210 -23.48 -19.73 10.84
N GLY A 211 -23.76 -18.89 11.84
CA GLY A 211 -22.75 -18.30 12.71
C GLY A 211 -22.02 -17.14 12.04
N GLU A 212 -20.70 -17.12 12.17
CA GLU A 212 -19.82 -16.05 11.71
C GLU A 212 -18.69 -16.61 10.83
N SER A 213 -18.31 -15.85 9.81
CA SER A 213 -17.12 -16.08 9.01
C SER A 213 -16.05 -15.09 9.43
N ILE A 214 -14.84 -15.56 9.73
CA ILE A 214 -13.75 -14.72 10.22
C ILE A 214 -12.61 -14.73 9.22
N ALA A 215 -12.21 -13.55 8.76
CA ALA A 215 -11.02 -13.34 7.96
C ALA A 215 -9.96 -12.56 8.76
N ILE A 216 -8.70 -13.00 8.67
CA ILE A 216 -7.58 -12.35 9.34
C ILE A 216 -6.90 -11.40 8.36
N LEU A 217 -6.91 -10.11 8.67
CA LEU A 217 -6.25 -9.06 7.92
C LEU A 217 -4.81 -8.93 8.42
N LYS A 218 -3.83 -9.45 7.66
CA LYS A 218 -2.42 -9.36 8.07
C LYS A 218 -1.81 -8.11 7.45
N GLY A 219 -1.14 -7.32 8.28
CA GLY A 219 -0.43 -6.12 7.88
C GLY A 219 0.60 -5.71 8.93
N PRO A 220 1.05 -4.44 8.90
CA PRO A 220 1.95 -3.89 9.89
C PRO A 220 1.43 -4.04 11.33
N THR A 221 2.34 -4.08 12.30
CA THR A 221 2.00 -4.28 13.72
C THR A 221 1.48 -3.02 14.41
N THR A 222 1.76 -1.85 13.85
CA THR A 222 1.42 -0.53 14.39
C THR A 222 0.38 0.13 13.50
N GLY A 223 -0.83 0.30 14.02
CA GLY A 223 -1.98 0.83 13.30
C GLY A 223 -3.25 -0.01 13.53
N GLU A 224 -4.32 0.34 12.82
CA GLU A 224 -5.63 -0.30 12.98
C GLU A 224 -6.38 -0.43 11.66
N TYR A 225 -7.14 -1.53 11.52
CA TYR A 225 -8.07 -1.68 10.40
C TYR A 225 -9.45 -1.13 10.77
N ARG A 226 -10.08 -0.43 9.82
CA ARG A 226 -11.42 0.15 9.95
C ARG A 226 -12.20 0.07 8.65
N LEU A 227 -13.51 -0.12 8.76
CA LEU A 227 -14.41 -0.03 7.61
C LEU A 227 -14.52 1.42 7.14
N ASP A 228 -14.56 1.62 5.82
CA ASP A 228 -14.72 2.96 5.24
C ASP A 228 -16.16 3.47 5.36
N SER A 229 -17.12 2.54 5.34
CA SER A 229 -18.53 2.82 5.53
C SER A 229 -19.21 1.68 6.27
N THR A 230 -20.34 1.96 6.91
CA THR A 230 -21.13 0.93 7.59
C THR A 230 -21.65 -0.08 6.57
N THR A 231 -21.17 -1.32 6.66
CA THR A 231 -21.61 -2.43 5.81
C THR A 231 -22.43 -3.41 6.65
N GLN A 232 -23.65 -3.73 6.21
CA GLN A 232 -24.55 -4.61 6.95
C GLN A 232 -23.92 -5.99 7.17
N GLY A 233 -23.97 -6.48 8.41
CA GLY A 233 -23.46 -7.81 8.78
C GLY A 233 -21.93 -7.94 8.75
N VAL A 234 -21.18 -6.84 8.66
CA VAL A 234 -19.71 -6.85 8.62
C VAL A 234 -19.16 -5.99 9.75
N THR A 235 -18.19 -6.51 10.49
CA THR A 235 -17.43 -5.75 11.49
C THR A 235 -15.94 -6.01 11.33
N ILE A 236 -15.12 -5.03 11.73
CA ILE A 236 -13.67 -5.19 11.86
C ILE A 236 -13.28 -4.84 13.28
N GLU A 237 -12.69 -5.79 13.99
CA GLU A 237 -12.10 -5.60 15.31
C GLU A 237 -10.62 -5.97 15.27
N LYS A 238 -9.76 -4.99 15.54
CA LYS A 238 -8.30 -5.10 15.43
C LYS A 238 -7.88 -5.53 14.01
N ASN A 239 -7.57 -6.81 13.83
CA ASN A 239 -7.14 -7.41 12.58
C ASN A 239 -8.08 -8.53 12.11
N LYS A 240 -9.28 -8.61 12.67
CA LYS A 240 -10.29 -9.63 12.36
C LYS A 240 -11.48 -8.96 11.70
N MET A 241 -11.75 -9.35 10.46
CA MET A 241 -13.00 -9.04 9.79
C MET A 241 -13.99 -10.17 10.04
N THR A 242 -15.15 -9.85 10.58
CA THR A 242 -16.20 -10.82 10.90
C THR A 242 -17.44 -10.53 10.04
N LEU A 243 -17.96 -11.56 9.38
CA LEU A 243 -19.18 -11.51 8.60
C LEU A 243 -20.25 -12.38 9.26
N THR A 244 -21.46 -11.85 9.41
CA THR A 244 -22.65 -12.58 9.86
C THR A 244 -23.47 -13.08 8.68
N THR A 245 -24.52 -13.86 8.96
CA THR A 245 -25.48 -14.33 7.95
C THR A 245 -26.27 -13.19 7.29
N GLU A 246 -26.23 -11.98 7.84
CA GLU A 246 -26.90 -10.79 7.31
C GLU A 246 -26.04 -10.01 6.30
N ALA A 247 -24.79 -10.43 6.10
CA ALA A 247 -23.90 -9.79 5.14
C ALA A 247 -24.44 -9.87 3.70
N ILE A 248 -24.27 -8.79 2.95
CA ILE A 248 -24.76 -8.66 1.57
C ILE A 248 -23.61 -8.87 0.58
N LYS A 249 -23.91 -9.51 -0.55
CA LYS A 249 -22.95 -9.67 -1.66
C LYS A 249 -22.53 -8.29 -2.20
N GLY A 250 -21.26 -8.15 -2.54
CA GLY A 250 -20.70 -6.88 -3.03
C GLY A 250 -19.21 -6.77 -2.72
N SER A 251 -18.75 -5.55 -2.47
CA SER A 251 -17.41 -5.30 -1.97
C SER A 251 -17.46 -4.66 -0.59
N ILE A 252 -16.50 -5.02 0.27
CA ILE A 252 -16.24 -4.36 1.54
C ILE A 252 -15.00 -3.49 1.35
N ASP A 253 -15.19 -2.18 1.48
CA ASP A 253 -14.08 -1.22 1.51
C ASP A 253 -13.66 -0.92 2.94
N TYR A 254 -12.36 -1.03 3.19
CA TYR A 254 -11.76 -0.81 4.50
C TYR A 254 -10.35 -0.25 4.35
N ARG A 255 -9.85 0.39 5.40
CA ARG A 255 -8.51 0.97 5.42
C ARG A 255 -7.68 0.42 6.57
N PHE A 256 -6.37 0.45 6.40
CA PHE A 256 -5.41 0.39 7.49
C PHE A 256 -4.92 1.80 7.78
N THR A 257 -5.08 2.27 9.00
CA THR A 257 -4.63 3.61 9.43
C THR A 257 -3.40 3.45 10.33
N TYR A 258 -2.33 4.14 9.96
CA TYR A 258 -1.11 4.27 10.75
C TYR A 258 -1.33 5.21 11.94
N ASP A 259 -0.44 5.16 12.93
CA ASP A 259 -0.54 5.99 14.14
C ASP A 259 -0.43 7.50 13.86
N ASP A 260 0.18 7.88 12.72
CA ASP A 260 0.27 9.26 12.23
C ASP A 260 -1.03 9.76 11.55
N GLY A 261 -2.03 8.89 11.39
CA GLY A 261 -3.32 9.17 10.77
C GLY A 261 -3.38 8.92 9.26
N ARG A 262 -2.26 8.66 8.58
CA ARG A 262 -2.25 8.27 7.17
C ARG A 262 -2.79 6.85 7.00
N PHE A 263 -3.29 6.52 5.81
CA PHE A 263 -3.93 5.22 5.61
C PHE A 263 -3.77 4.64 4.22
N VAL A 264 -3.91 3.32 4.11
CA VAL A 264 -3.99 2.59 2.84
C VAL A 264 -5.38 1.95 2.74
N ARG A 265 -6.07 2.13 1.61
CA ARG A 265 -7.37 1.50 1.34
C ARG A 265 -7.23 0.14 0.68
N PHE A 266 -8.19 -0.73 0.99
CA PHE A 266 -8.34 -2.07 0.46
C PHE A 266 -9.80 -2.36 0.19
N SER A 267 -10.04 -3.32 -0.71
CA SER A 267 -11.38 -3.80 -1.05
C SER A 267 -11.38 -5.32 -1.13
N THR A 268 -12.38 -5.97 -0.53
CA THR A 268 -12.53 -7.43 -0.53
C THR A 268 -13.93 -7.81 -0.98
N ASN A 269 -14.02 -8.79 -1.89
CA ASN A 269 -15.30 -9.27 -2.40
C ASN A 269 -16.05 -10.13 -1.38
N VAL A 270 -17.36 -9.91 -1.25
CA VAL A 270 -18.27 -10.73 -0.44
C VAL A 270 -19.03 -11.68 -1.35
N VAL A 271 -18.78 -12.97 -1.19
CA VAL A 271 -19.39 -14.01 -2.02
C VAL A 271 -20.28 -14.93 -1.17
N PRO A 272 -21.34 -15.53 -1.74
CA PRO A 272 -22.11 -16.53 -1.02
C PRO A 272 -21.25 -17.74 -0.67
N SER A 273 -21.58 -18.42 0.43
CA SER A 273 -20.92 -19.69 0.77
C SER A 273 -21.10 -20.71 -0.34
N TRP A 274 -20.02 -21.45 -0.64
CA TRP A 274 -20.02 -22.54 -1.61
C TRP A 274 -21.06 -23.63 -1.29
N ILE A 275 -21.43 -23.78 -0.03
CA ILE A 275 -22.42 -24.77 0.45
C ILE A 275 -23.82 -24.49 -0.11
N VAL A 276 -24.15 -23.23 -0.42
CA VAL A 276 -25.50 -22.82 -0.87
C VAL A 276 -25.83 -23.31 -2.30
N GLY A 277 -24.82 -23.74 -3.08
CA GLY A 277 -24.98 -24.17 -4.48
C GLY A 277 -24.78 -25.67 -4.75
N VAL A 278 -24.57 -26.49 -3.72
CA VAL A 278 -24.36 -27.94 -3.90
C VAL A 278 -25.72 -28.62 -4.06
N GLU A 279 -26.03 -29.12 -5.26
CA GLU A 279 -27.16 -30.04 -5.47
C GLU A 279 -26.95 -31.27 -4.57
N ASN A 280 -27.78 -31.41 -3.55
CA ASN A 280 -27.79 -32.58 -2.68
C ASN A 280 -28.10 -33.82 -3.52
N GLN A 281 -27.14 -34.72 -3.68
CA GLN A 281 -27.39 -36.11 -4.10
C GLN A 281 -28.12 -36.91 -2.99
N GLY A 282 -29.20 -36.37 -2.44
CA GLY A 282 -30.04 -37.01 -1.42
C GLY A 282 -29.47 -37.03 0.00
N ILE A 283 -28.28 -36.48 0.26
CA ILE A 283 -27.72 -36.36 1.62
C ILE A 283 -27.98 -34.93 2.12
N PRO A 284 -28.85 -34.70 3.11
CA PRO A 284 -29.06 -33.37 3.65
C PRO A 284 -27.77 -32.86 4.31
N ILE A 285 -27.26 -31.72 3.85
CA ILE A 285 -26.19 -30.99 4.55
C ILE A 285 -26.76 -30.58 5.92
N ALA A 286 -26.35 -31.30 6.95
CA ALA A 286 -26.72 -31.00 8.33
C ALA A 286 -26.00 -29.73 8.76
N LEU A 287 -26.65 -28.57 8.56
CA LEU A 287 -26.19 -27.32 9.14
C LEU A 287 -26.37 -27.41 10.66
N PRO A 288 -25.32 -27.14 11.45
CA PRO A 288 -25.44 -27.16 12.90
C PRO A 288 -26.43 -26.07 13.34
N VAL A 289 -27.59 -26.48 13.82
CA VAL A 289 -28.59 -25.54 14.35
C VAL A 289 -28.07 -25.03 15.69
N LYS A 290 -27.95 -23.70 15.82
CA LYS A 290 -27.70 -22.88 17.03
C LYS A 290 -26.90 -23.61 18.12
N SER A 291 -25.61 -23.29 18.25
CA SER A 291 -24.71 -23.88 19.26
C SER A 291 -25.39 -23.96 20.63
N ILE A 292 -25.72 -25.19 21.04
CA ILE A 292 -26.23 -25.43 22.37
C ILE A 292 -25.06 -25.14 23.31
N ASN A 293 -25.21 -24.14 24.18
CA ASN A 293 -24.21 -23.86 25.20
C ASN A 293 -24.14 -25.08 26.14
N LEU A 294 -23.17 -25.95 25.91
CA LEU A 294 -22.98 -27.21 26.64
C LEU A 294 -22.82 -26.94 28.14
N ILE A 295 -22.28 -25.78 28.52
CA ILE A 295 -22.14 -25.35 29.92
C ILE A 295 -23.50 -25.05 30.54
N GLN A 296 -24.45 -24.49 29.80
CA GLN A 296 -25.83 -24.31 30.31
C GLN A 296 -26.58 -25.64 30.41
N ARG A 297 -26.37 -26.58 29.47
CA ARG A 297 -27.10 -27.85 29.45
C ARG A 297 -26.56 -28.88 30.45
N PHE A 298 -25.25 -28.85 30.71
CA PHE A 298 -24.55 -29.75 31.62
C PHE A 298 -23.96 -29.04 32.84
N GLY A 299 -24.41 -27.82 33.15
CA GLY A 299 -23.83 -26.98 34.21
C GLY A 299 -23.76 -27.67 35.57
N ILE A 300 -24.72 -28.53 35.89
CA ILE A 300 -24.73 -29.33 37.12
C ILE A 300 -23.62 -30.40 37.10
N LEU A 301 -23.33 -31.02 35.95
CA LEU A 301 -22.28 -32.03 35.79
C LEU A 301 -20.86 -31.43 35.74
N VAL A 302 -20.74 -30.15 35.37
CA VAL A 302 -19.46 -29.42 35.29
C VAL A 302 -19.21 -28.57 36.55
N ASP A 303 -20.21 -28.40 37.42
CA ASP A 303 -20.07 -27.70 38.71
C ASP A 303 -19.13 -28.47 39.64
N ASN A 304 -18.04 -27.80 40.04
CA ASN A 304 -17.01 -28.35 40.90
C ASN A 304 -17.57 -28.75 42.29
N SER A 305 -18.59 -28.04 42.78
CA SER A 305 -19.27 -28.35 44.04
C SER A 305 -20.07 -29.65 43.96
N PHE A 306 -20.80 -29.84 42.85
CA PHE A 306 -21.54 -31.07 42.59
C PHE A 306 -20.61 -32.26 42.42
N MET A 307 -19.52 -32.11 41.65
CA MET A 307 -18.52 -33.17 41.44
C MET A 307 -17.80 -33.54 42.74
N HIS A 308 -17.52 -32.58 43.63
CA HIS A 308 -17.00 -32.88 44.97
C HIS A 308 -18.02 -33.63 45.84
N GLY A 309 -19.28 -33.22 45.84
CA GLY A 309 -20.36 -33.91 46.55
C GLY A 309 -20.56 -35.35 46.07
N LEU A 310 -20.54 -35.57 44.76
CA LEU A 310 -20.64 -36.90 44.15
C LEU A 310 -19.46 -37.80 44.57
N ARG A 311 -18.23 -37.28 44.53
CA ARG A 311 -17.02 -38.03 44.96
C ARG A 311 -17.10 -38.42 46.45
N LEU A 312 -17.57 -37.51 47.30
CA LEU A 312 -17.81 -37.79 48.73
C LEU A 312 -18.88 -38.87 48.92
N GLY A 313 -19.99 -38.78 48.20
CA GLY A 313 -21.07 -39.77 48.25
C GLY A 313 -20.61 -41.18 47.87
N ILE A 314 -19.86 -41.31 46.77
CA ILE A 314 -19.27 -42.58 46.34
C ILE A 314 -18.30 -43.12 47.39
N GLY A 315 -17.47 -42.25 47.99
CA GLY A 315 -16.55 -42.61 49.06
C GLY A 315 -17.27 -43.18 50.29
N ILE A 316 -18.37 -42.55 50.72
CA ILE A 316 -19.19 -43.03 51.85
C ILE A 316 -19.84 -44.38 51.52
N ILE A 317 -20.39 -44.56 50.32
CA ILE A 317 -21.00 -45.82 49.89
C ILE A 317 -19.96 -46.95 49.89
N ALA A 318 -18.76 -46.70 49.38
CA ALA A 318 -17.67 -47.68 49.41
C ALA A 318 -17.27 -48.05 50.85
N LEU A 319 -17.20 -47.06 51.75
CA LEU A 319 -16.89 -47.27 53.16
C LEU A 319 -17.98 -48.11 53.86
N LEU A 320 -19.25 -47.82 53.59
CA LEU A 320 -20.38 -48.62 54.09
C LEU A 320 -20.32 -50.05 53.58
N PHE A 321 -19.98 -50.27 52.31
CA PHE A 321 -19.77 -51.61 51.75
C PHE A 321 -18.62 -52.35 52.44
N ILE A 322 -17.49 -51.68 52.72
CA ILE A 322 -16.35 -52.27 53.43
C ILE A 322 -16.73 -52.67 54.86
N VAL A 323 -17.44 -51.79 55.58
CA VAL A 323 -17.91 -52.05 56.95
C VAL A 323 -18.92 -53.19 56.97
N PHE A 324 -19.89 -53.18 56.06
CA PHE A 324 -20.89 -54.22 55.91
C PHE A 324 -20.26 -55.58 55.56
N TYR A 325 -19.31 -55.59 54.63
CA TYR A 325 -18.54 -56.78 54.26
C TYR A 325 -17.74 -57.34 55.45
N ARG A 326 -17.08 -56.46 56.23
CA ARG A 326 -16.38 -56.87 57.46
C ARG A 326 -17.33 -57.41 58.53
N PHE A 327 -18.50 -56.82 58.69
CA PHE A 327 -19.50 -57.27 59.66
C PHE A 327 -20.06 -58.65 59.32
N ILE A 328 -20.35 -58.91 58.03
CA ILE A 328 -20.75 -60.24 57.55
C ILE A 328 -19.62 -61.26 57.77
N ARG A 329 -18.38 -60.91 57.44
CA ARG A 329 -17.22 -61.80 57.65
C ARG A 329 -16.96 -62.10 59.13
N SER A 330 -17.19 -61.14 60.02
CA SER A 330 -17.06 -61.33 61.47
C SER A 330 -18.14 -62.24 62.06
N LYS A 331 -19.32 -62.35 61.42
CA LYS A 331 -20.39 -63.28 61.83
C LYS A 331 -20.30 -64.66 61.19
N GLY A 332 -19.57 -64.80 60.08
CA GLY A 332 -19.32 -66.08 59.40
C GLY A 332 -18.06 -66.82 59.86
N GLY A 333 -17.35 -66.29 60.86
CA GLY A 333 -16.20 -66.95 61.50
C GLY A 333 -16.61 -67.60 62.82
N ASN A 334 -17.41 -68.66 62.73
CA ASN A 334 -17.54 -69.74 63.72
C ASN A 334 -17.55 -71.05 62.96
#